data_AF-A0A954RWN6-F1
#
_entry.id   AF-A0A954RWN6-F1
#
_cell.length_a   1.000
_cell.length_b   1.000
_cell.length_c   1.000
_cell.angle_alpha   90.00
_cell.angle_beta   90.00
_cell.angle_gamma   90.00
#
_symmetry.space_group_name_H-M   'P 1'
#
loop_
_entity.id
_entity.type
_entity.pdbx_description
1 polymer ?
#
loop_
_entity_poly.entity_id
_entity_poly.type
_entity_poly.pdbx_seq_one_letter_code
_entity_poly.pdbx_strand_id
1 'polypeptide(L)'
;NLDPRARRRLMTYLAEFPGSQIIATHDLDFVVEHCQRVLILDGGRIHADGTPQSVLAKPQLMEEHGLEVPLLLKLRNLESNKVVD
;
A
#
# COMPACT_ATOMS: atom_id res chain seq x y z
N ASN A 1 -6.82 -7.17 13.56
CA ASN A 1 -7.82 -8.07 14.21
C ASN A 1 -7.96 -9.42 13.50
N LEU A 2 -6.88 -9.96 12.91
CA LEU A 2 -6.83 -11.31 12.33
C LEU A 2 -5.47 -11.89 12.70
N ASP A 3 -5.40 -13.18 13.00
CA ASP A 3 -4.12 -13.85 13.16
C ASP A 3 -3.39 -13.95 11.81
N PRO A 4 -2.05 -14.14 11.79
CA PRO A 4 -1.28 -14.18 10.56
C PRO A 4 -1.74 -15.24 9.55
N ARG A 5 -2.28 -16.38 10.00
CA ARG A 5 -2.77 -17.45 9.11
C ARG A 5 -4.11 -17.07 8.48
N ALA A 6 -5.04 -16.55 9.26
CA ALA A 6 -6.32 -16.08 8.74
C ALA A 6 -6.14 -14.95 7.72
N ARG A 7 -5.24 -14.00 8.01
CA ARG A 7 -4.85 -12.94 7.08
C ARG A 7 -4.34 -13.53 5.76
N ARG A 8 -3.39 -14.47 5.82
CA ARG A 8 -2.79 -15.06 4.61
C ARG A 8 -3.81 -15.80 3.74
N ARG A 9 -4.74 -16.55 4.36
CA ARG A 9 -5.85 -17.19 3.63
C ARG A 9 -6.78 -16.19 2.97
N LEU A 10 -7.15 -15.13 3.68
CA LEU A 10 -7.95 -14.06 3.11
C LEU A 10 -7.26 -13.48 1.87
N MET A 11 -5.94 -13.29 1.92
CA MET A 11 -5.20 -12.75 0.78
C MET A 11 -5.20 -13.69 -0.42
N THR A 12 -5.07 -14.99 -0.21
CA THR A 12 -5.22 -15.97 -1.31
C THR A 12 -6.58 -15.85 -1.98
N TYR A 13 -7.66 -15.80 -1.20
CA TYR A 13 -9.00 -15.66 -1.77
C TYR A 13 -9.23 -14.33 -2.48
N LEU A 14 -8.68 -13.23 -1.95
CA LEU A 14 -8.80 -11.92 -2.58
C LEU A 14 -8.04 -11.89 -3.91
N ALA A 15 -6.85 -12.49 -3.98
CA ALA A 15 -6.03 -12.54 -5.19
C ALA A 15 -6.64 -13.41 -6.30
N GLU A 16 -7.37 -14.46 -5.96
CA GLU A 16 -8.02 -15.36 -6.92
C GLU A 16 -9.41 -14.87 -7.38
N PHE A 17 -9.92 -13.78 -6.80
CA PHE A 17 -11.24 -13.28 -7.13
C PHE A 17 -11.28 -12.68 -8.55
N PRO A 18 -12.18 -13.13 -9.43
CA PRO A 18 -12.17 -12.72 -10.84
C PRO A 18 -12.76 -11.33 -11.11
N GLY A 19 -13.40 -10.70 -10.13
CA GLY A 19 -14.07 -9.40 -10.28
C GLY A 19 -13.24 -8.21 -9.78
N SER A 20 -13.77 -7.00 -9.98
CA SER A 20 -13.17 -5.80 -9.39
C SER A 20 -13.39 -5.76 -7.88
N GLN A 21 -12.36 -5.34 -7.14
CA GLN A 21 -12.39 -5.25 -5.68
C GLN A 21 -12.08 -3.82 -5.24
N ILE A 22 -12.71 -3.42 -4.14
CA ILE A 22 -12.36 -2.21 -3.39
C ILE A 22 -11.91 -2.67 -2.01
N ILE A 23 -10.68 -2.33 -1.64
CA ILE A 23 -10.08 -2.71 -0.36
C ILE A 23 -9.77 -1.44 0.44
N ALA A 24 -10.33 -1.35 1.64
CA ALA A 24 -9.99 -0.33 2.62
C ALA A 24 -9.25 -0.98 3.79
N THR A 25 -7.99 -0.60 3.98
CA THR A 25 -7.11 -1.21 4.99
C THR A 25 -6.09 -0.20 5.51
N HIS A 26 -5.63 -0.41 6.75
CA HIS A 26 -4.49 0.31 7.34
C HIS A 26 -3.15 -0.39 7.02
N ASP A 27 -3.20 -1.57 6.44
CA ASP A 27 -2.01 -2.34 6.07
C ASP A 27 -1.50 -1.90 4.70
N LEU A 28 -0.58 -0.95 4.69
CA LEU A 28 -0.12 -0.36 3.44
C LEU A 28 0.86 -1.25 2.67
N ASP A 29 1.62 -2.12 3.35
CA ASP A 29 2.46 -3.12 2.66
C ASP A 29 1.59 -4.10 1.87
N PHE A 30 0.44 -4.50 2.41
CA PHE A 30 -0.55 -5.27 1.66
C PHE A 30 -1.03 -4.53 0.40
N VAL A 31 -1.32 -3.23 0.50
CA VAL A 31 -1.74 -2.42 -0.65
C VAL A 31 -0.65 -2.40 -1.73
N VAL A 32 0.62 -2.25 -1.33
CA VAL A 32 1.76 -2.26 -2.27
C VAL A 32 1.87 -3.58 -3.02
N GLU A 33 1.61 -4.71 -2.37
CA GLU A 33 1.76 -6.04 -2.95
C GLU A 33 0.55 -6.48 -3.80
N HIS A 34 -0.67 -6.07 -3.44
CA HIS A 34 -1.89 -6.69 -3.99
C HIS A 34 -2.79 -5.72 -4.78
N CYS A 35 -2.56 -4.40 -4.67
CA CYS A 35 -3.40 -3.41 -5.35
C CYS A 35 -2.68 -2.80 -6.56
N GLN A 36 -3.43 -2.53 -7.63
CA GLN A 36 -2.91 -1.87 -8.83
C GLN A 36 -3.13 -0.35 -8.80
N ARG A 37 -4.12 0.10 -8.01
CA ARG A 37 -4.51 1.50 -7.84
C ARG A 37 -4.77 1.75 -6.35
N VAL A 38 -4.37 2.91 -5.86
CA VAL A 38 -4.64 3.39 -4.50
C VAL A 38 -5.21 4.80 -4.55
N LEU A 39 -6.11 5.07 -3.61
CA LEU A 39 -6.67 6.39 -3.37
C LEU A 39 -6.31 6.81 -1.94
N ILE A 40 -5.81 8.04 -1.75
CA ILE A 40 -5.74 8.64 -0.42
C ILE A 40 -7.02 9.44 -0.21
N LEU A 41 -7.80 9.02 0.78
CA LEU A 41 -9.04 9.67 1.21
C LEU A 41 -8.82 10.31 2.58
N ASP A 42 -9.01 11.62 2.65
CA ASP A 42 -8.92 12.40 3.89
C ASP A 42 -9.97 13.51 3.88
N GLY A 43 -10.60 13.79 5.01
CA GLY A 43 -11.65 14.82 5.13
C GLY A 43 -12.82 14.67 4.14
N GLY A 44 -13.10 13.45 3.66
CA GLY A 44 -14.13 13.18 2.64
C GLY A 44 -13.74 13.56 1.20
N ARG A 45 -12.45 13.81 0.93
CA ARG A 45 -11.92 14.17 -0.39
C ARG A 45 -10.80 13.22 -0.81
N ILE A 46 -10.68 12.99 -2.13
CA ILE A 46 -9.56 12.25 -2.70
C ILE A 46 -8.39 13.21 -2.86
N HIS A 47 -7.28 12.93 -2.19
CA HIS A 47 -6.04 13.72 -2.23
C HIS A 47 -4.99 13.14 -3.17
N ALA A 48 -5.07 11.83 -3.46
CA ALA A 48 -4.21 11.19 -4.43
C ALA A 48 -4.91 10.00 -5.11
N ASP A 49 -4.51 9.74 -6.36
CA ASP A 49 -4.98 8.63 -7.18
C ASP A 49 -3.84 8.17 -8.09
N GLY A 50 -3.48 6.90 -8.02
CA GLY A 50 -2.40 6.33 -8.84
C GLY A 50 -1.99 4.93 -8.42
N THR A 51 -0.83 4.49 -8.89
CA THR A 51 -0.26 3.21 -8.46
C THR A 51 0.28 3.32 -7.03
N PRO A 52 0.31 2.22 -6.25
CA PRO A 52 0.88 2.24 -4.90
C PRO A 52 2.29 2.83 -4.86
N GLN A 53 3.13 2.52 -5.84
CA GLN A 53 4.51 3.02 -5.91
C GLN A 53 4.56 4.52 -6.17
N SER A 54 3.68 5.06 -7.02
CA SER A 54 3.65 6.51 -7.33
C SER A 54 3.06 7.38 -6.23
N VAL A 55 2.21 6.79 -5.38
CA VAL A 55 1.47 7.51 -4.34
C VAL A 55 2.12 7.30 -2.97
N LEU A 56 2.28 6.05 -2.54
CA LEU A 56 2.71 5.70 -1.18
C LEU A 56 4.21 5.90 -0.93
N ALA A 57 5.00 6.10 -1.99
CA ALA A 57 6.43 6.41 -1.87
C ALA A 57 6.73 7.88 -1.58
N LYS A 58 5.70 8.75 -1.46
CA LYS A 58 5.85 10.20 -1.26
C LYS A 58 5.74 10.54 0.24
N PRO A 59 6.84 10.75 0.98
CA PRO A 59 6.78 10.90 2.43
C PRO A 59 5.92 12.08 2.89
N GLN A 60 6.04 13.23 2.21
CA GLN A 60 5.30 14.45 2.57
C GLN A 60 3.78 14.24 2.42
N LEU A 61 3.34 13.69 1.29
CA LEU A 61 1.92 13.37 1.06
C LEU A 61 1.38 12.39 2.10
N MET A 62 2.17 11.39 2.47
CA MET A 62 1.77 10.40 3.47
C MET A 62 1.62 11.06 4.85
N GLU A 63 2.62 11.84 5.27
CA GLU A 63 2.62 12.54 6.56
C GLU A 63 1.48 13.56 6.69
N GLU A 64 1.23 14.35 5.64
CA GLU A 64 0.12 15.32 5.57
C GLU A 64 -1.26 14.68 5.82
N HIS A 65 -1.42 13.40 5.47
CA HIS A 65 -2.67 12.65 5.61
C HIS A 65 -2.62 11.60 6.74
N GLY A 66 -1.66 11.70 7.66
CA GLY A 66 -1.56 10.83 8.83
C GLY A 66 -1.19 9.38 8.53
N LEU A 67 -0.53 9.15 7.39
CA LEU A 67 -0.06 7.84 6.95
C LEU A 67 1.48 7.79 7.01
N GLU A 68 2.02 6.57 7.06
CA GLU A 68 3.46 6.35 6.93
C GLU A 68 3.81 5.71 5.59
N VAL A 69 5.01 5.99 5.09
CA VAL A 69 5.54 5.26 3.93
C VAL A 69 5.64 3.75 4.29
N PRO A 70 5.10 2.84 3.46
CA PRO A 70 5.15 1.39 3.69
C PRO A 70 6.60 0.90 3.87
N LEU A 71 6.82 -0.04 4.79
CA LEU A 71 8.16 -0.57 5.07
C LEU A 71 8.77 -1.22 3.82
N LEU A 72 7.96 -1.90 3.02
CA LEU A 72 8.41 -2.53 1.78
C LEU A 72 9.01 -1.50 0.79
N LEU A 73 8.43 -0.31 0.71
CA LEU A 73 8.95 0.78 -0.13
C LEU A 73 10.19 1.44 0.49
N LYS A 74 10.24 1.59 1.83
CA LYS A 74 11.43 2.07 2.54
C LYS A 74 12.63 1.16 2.25
N LEU A 75 12.47 -0.16 2.37
CA LEU A 75 13.53 -1.15 2.13
C LEU A 75 14.00 -1.17 0.67
N ARG A 76 13.07 -1.13 -0.29
CA ARG A 76 13.42 -1.14 -1.72
C ARG A 76 14.27 0.06 -2.15
N ASN A 77 14.06 1.21 -1.53
CA ASN A 77 14.88 2.40 -1.75
C ASN A 77 16.29 2.27 -1.14
N LEU A 78 16.43 1.60 0.01
CA LEU A 78 17.73 1.32 0.62
C LEU A 78 18.58 0.37 -0.22
N GLU A 79 17.98 -0.67 -0.79
CA GLU A 79 18.67 -1.61 -1.67
C GLU A 79 19.08 -0.96 -3.00
N SER A 80 18.26 -0.04 -3.53
CA SER A 80 18.57 0.72 -4.75
C SER A 80 19.76 1.67 -4.58
N ASN A 81 19.97 2.22 -3.37
CA ASN A 81 21.10 3.11 -3.07
C ASN A 81 22.43 2.37 -2.85
N LYS A 82 22.43 1.05 -2.60
CA LYS A 82 23.67 0.27 -2.39
C LYS A 82 24.35 -0.20 -3.68
N VAL A 83 23.67 -0.13 -4.83
CA VAL A 83 24.23 -0.59 -6.12
C VAL A 83 25.09 0.50 -6.80
N VAL A 84 25.14 1.71 -6.24
CA VAL A 84 25.87 2.86 -6.80
C VAL A 84 27.19 3.14 -6.05
N ASP A 85 27.51 2.36 -5.01
CA ASP A 85 28.79 2.43 -4.28
C ASP A 85 29.72 1.25 -4.61
#